data_AF-A0AAV2JH49-F1
#
_entry.id   AF-A0AAV2JH49-F1
#
_cell.length_a   1.000
_cell.length_b   1.000
_cell.length_c   1.000
_cell.angle_alpha   90.00
_cell.angle_beta   90.00
_cell.angle_gamma   90.00
#
_symmetry.space_group_name_H-M   'P 1'
#
loop_
_entity.id
_entity.type
_entity.pdbx_description
1 polymer ?
#
loop_
_entity_poly.entity_id
_entity_poly.type
_entity_poly.pdbx_seq_one_letter_code
_entity_poly.pdbx_strand_id
1 'polypeptide(L)'
;MDFLDFDCNTHKWTAKSFSAEPIKKLWDGQQMKNHDYSVFLITKCTKMIELITLKSNPSTDLHVFANPLQTTNDAVLCCHLTTSDPTVKTVFLIGNGATHVLKALISLSNTHLTYGCAVQSEGFNISMYWNGNTLDGQHIYRTFWEKTLPAIFGFIAVIALLLCLSIAIIFCLKYVKRRPLPPPPPPRPELTQQFERFIESSTLYPDIRNYLLSFIYGTNTPEHHRDSYDQWLEMMERQNSVDPEFYPAHRQEEL
;
A
#
# COMPACT_ATOMS: atom_id res chain seq x y z
N MET A 1 -41.58 10.60 49.47
CA MET A 1 -42.21 11.77 50.09
C MET A 1 -41.53 11.99 51.42
N ASP A 2 -41.14 13.23 51.70
CA ASP A 2 -40.44 13.55 52.95
C ASP A 2 -41.43 13.59 54.11
N PHE A 3 -41.01 13.09 55.27
CA PHE A 3 -41.88 12.89 56.44
C PHE A 3 -41.72 14.02 57.46
N LEU A 4 -40.48 14.33 57.81
CA LEU A 4 -40.05 15.37 58.76
C LEU A 4 -38.77 16.03 58.24
N ASP A 5 -38.57 17.28 58.62
CA ASP A 5 -37.41 18.09 58.27
C ASP A 5 -36.95 18.88 59.49
N PHE A 6 -35.65 19.06 59.69
CA PHE A 6 -35.11 19.73 60.87
C PHE A 6 -34.46 21.06 60.49
N ASP A 7 -34.92 22.15 61.10
CA ASP A 7 -34.34 23.47 60.92
C ASP A 7 -33.29 23.73 62.01
N CYS A 8 -32.02 23.72 61.59
CA CYS A 8 -30.87 23.96 62.46
C CYS A 8 -30.84 25.39 63.05
N ASN A 9 -31.49 26.38 62.42
CA ASN A 9 -31.50 27.75 62.90
C ASN A 9 -32.52 27.93 64.03
N THR A 10 -33.70 27.34 63.87
CA THR A 10 -34.80 27.47 64.83
C THR A 10 -34.85 26.34 65.85
N HIS A 11 -34.05 25.28 65.66
CA HIS A 11 -33.99 24.07 66.50
C HIS A 11 -35.34 23.33 66.56
N LYS A 12 -36.10 23.37 65.46
CA LYS A 12 -37.44 22.80 65.38
C LYS A 12 -37.61 21.89 64.18
N TRP A 13 -38.54 20.96 64.33
CA TRP A 13 -38.95 20.05 63.28
C TRP A 13 -40.12 20.65 62.49
N THR A 14 -40.11 20.44 61.18
CA THR A 14 -41.20 20.78 60.27
C THR A 14 -41.80 19.49 59.73
N ALA A 15 -43.09 19.29 60.01
CA ALA A 15 -43.84 18.17 59.48
C ALA A 15 -44.24 18.47 58.04
N LYS A 16 -43.98 17.52 57.14
CA LYS A 16 -44.34 17.64 55.71
C LYS A 16 -45.63 16.87 55.39
N SER A 17 -46.19 16.17 56.38
CA SER A 17 -47.43 15.40 56.25
C SER A 17 -48.21 15.44 57.57
N PHE A 18 -49.54 15.35 57.47
CA PHE A 18 -50.42 15.41 58.65
C PHE A 18 -50.18 14.27 59.66
N SER A 19 -49.73 13.11 59.18
CA SER A 19 -49.36 11.97 60.05
C SER A 19 -48.08 12.20 60.85
N ALA A 20 -47.24 13.18 60.46
CA ALA A 20 -46.00 13.51 61.16
C ALA A 20 -46.18 14.55 62.29
N GLU A 21 -47.33 15.24 62.37
CA GLU A 21 -47.61 16.28 63.36
C GLU A 21 -47.46 15.83 64.84
N PRO A 22 -47.93 14.62 65.23
CA PRO A 22 -47.75 14.12 66.59
C PRO A 22 -46.26 13.96 66.94
N ILE A 23 -45.45 13.50 65.98
CA ILE A 23 -44.03 13.26 66.16
C ILE A 23 -43.27 14.58 66.22
N LYS A 24 -43.58 15.52 65.32
CA LYS A 24 -43.07 16.89 65.38
C LYS A 24 -43.28 17.50 66.77
N LYS A 25 -44.51 17.45 67.29
CA LYS A 25 -44.83 18.02 68.61
C LYS A 25 -44.02 17.35 69.72
N LEU A 26 -43.86 16.03 69.66
CA LEU A 26 -43.05 15.28 70.64
C LEU A 26 -41.57 15.66 70.59
N TRP A 27 -41.01 15.82 69.39
CA TRP A 27 -39.58 16.10 69.18
C TRP A 27 -39.23 17.57 69.38
N ASP A 28 -40.13 18.50 69.05
CA ASP A 28 -40.02 19.92 69.40
C ASP A 28 -40.01 20.16 70.91
N GLY A 29 -40.61 19.26 71.69
CA GLY A 29 -40.55 19.28 73.15
C GLY A 29 -39.15 18.96 73.72
N GLN A 30 -38.23 18.42 72.91
CA GLN A 30 -36.89 18.01 73.33
C GLN A 30 -35.84 19.06 72.98
N GLN A 31 -36.03 20.30 73.45
CA GLN A 31 -35.21 21.46 73.06
C GLN A 31 -33.70 21.25 73.20
N MET A 32 -33.25 20.65 74.32
CA MET A 32 -31.82 20.40 74.55
C MET A 32 -31.24 19.42 73.52
N LYS A 33 -31.98 18.37 73.16
CA LYS A 33 -31.53 17.42 72.12
C LYS A 33 -31.52 18.06 70.74
N ASN A 34 -32.50 18.91 70.43
CA ASN A 34 -32.54 19.63 69.17
C ASN A 34 -31.35 20.61 69.06
N HIS A 35 -30.97 21.25 70.18
CA HIS A 35 -29.77 22.07 70.23
C HIS A 35 -28.50 21.24 70.01
N ASP A 36 -28.34 20.12 70.71
CA ASP A 36 -27.17 19.25 70.50
C ASP A 36 -27.11 18.71 69.07
N TYR A 37 -28.26 18.41 68.48
CA TYR A 37 -28.38 17.95 67.10
C TYR A 37 -28.00 19.04 66.09
N SER A 38 -28.43 20.30 66.29
CA SER A 38 -27.99 21.42 65.43
C SER A 38 -26.49 21.66 65.55
N VAL A 39 -25.93 21.61 66.77
CA VAL A 39 -24.48 21.73 67.00
C VAL A 39 -23.75 20.59 66.29
N PHE A 40 -24.26 19.36 66.35
CA PHE A 40 -23.69 18.25 65.60
C PHE A 40 -23.68 18.51 64.09
N LEU A 41 -24.82 18.89 63.51
CA LEU A 41 -24.96 19.11 62.07
C LEU A 41 -24.10 20.29 61.58
N ILE A 42 -24.05 21.40 62.32
CA ILE A 42 -23.33 22.60 61.90
C ILE A 42 -21.82 22.43 62.11
N THR A 43 -21.41 21.89 63.26
CA THR A 43 -19.99 21.91 63.66
C THR A 43 -19.29 20.57 63.45
N LYS A 44 -19.87 19.48 63.95
CA LYS A 44 -19.20 18.17 63.95
C LYS A 44 -19.29 17.48 62.60
N CYS A 45 -20.44 17.55 61.94
CA CYS A 45 -20.65 16.97 60.63
C CYS A 45 -19.76 17.64 59.59
N THR A 46 -19.71 18.97 59.54
CA THR A 46 -18.80 19.72 58.65
C THR A 46 -17.35 19.32 58.84
N LYS A 47 -16.88 19.24 60.10
CA LYS A 47 -15.52 18.77 60.41
C LYS A 47 -15.28 17.31 60.01
N MET A 48 -16.26 16.43 60.19
CA MET A 48 -16.16 15.04 59.72
C MET A 48 -16.09 14.98 58.19
N ILE A 49 -16.89 15.76 57.47
CA ILE A 49 -16.84 15.84 56.01
C ILE A 49 -15.46 16.32 55.56
N GLU A 50 -14.92 17.40 56.16
CA GLU A 50 -13.56 17.89 55.89
C GLU A 50 -12.50 16.81 56.10
N LEU A 51 -12.63 16.03 57.18
CA LEU A 51 -11.74 14.90 57.49
C LEU A 51 -11.97 13.68 56.58
N ILE A 52 -13.15 13.50 55.99
CA ILE A 52 -13.49 12.40 55.06
C ILE A 52 -13.14 12.76 53.62
N THR A 53 -13.00 14.05 53.27
CA THR A 53 -12.29 14.51 52.06
C THR A 53 -10.77 14.20 52.10
N LEU A 54 -10.43 13.04 52.65
CA LEU A 54 -9.16 12.37 52.50
C LEU A 54 -8.87 12.13 51.01
N LYS A 55 -7.88 12.87 50.50
CA LYS A 55 -6.99 12.48 49.39
C LYS A 55 -7.70 11.76 48.22
N SER A 56 -8.67 12.42 47.59
CA SER A 56 -8.76 12.21 46.14
C SER A 56 -7.51 12.88 45.58
N ASN A 57 -6.47 12.11 45.29
CA ASN A 57 -5.45 12.57 44.35
C ASN A 57 -6.14 12.49 42.99
N PRO A 58 -6.58 13.61 42.40
CA PRO A 58 -7.23 13.57 41.10
C PRO A 58 -6.26 12.90 40.12
N SER A 59 -6.62 11.71 39.62
CA SER A 59 -5.87 11.05 38.58
C SER A 59 -6.53 11.40 37.27
N THR A 60 -5.82 12.16 36.45
CA THR A 60 -6.23 12.43 35.08
C THR A 60 -5.30 11.67 34.16
N ASP A 61 -5.86 10.70 33.45
CA ASP A 61 -5.13 9.89 32.49
C ASP A 61 -5.65 10.19 31.08
N LEU A 62 -4.73 10.54 30.20
CA LEU A 62 -5.02 10.98 28.84
C LEU A 62 -4.31 10.04 27.87
N HIS A 63 -5.08 9.40 27.01
CA HIS A 63 -4.57 8.52 25.96
C HIS A 63 -4.97 9.04 24.59
N VAL A 64 -4.00 9.09 23.68
CA VAL A 64 -4.21 9.52 22.30
C VAL A 64 -3.75 8.42 21.37
N PHE A 65 -4.67 7.93 20.54
CA PHE A 65 -4.40 6.85 19.57
C PHE A 65 -5.13 7.11 18.26
N ALA A 66 -4.70 6.47 17.18
CA ALA A 66 -5.35 6.58 15.89
C ALA A 66 -5.82 5.22 15.39
N ASN A 67 -7.00 5.18 14.76
CA ASN A 67 -7.51 4.00 14.08
C ASN A 67 -7.42 4.21 12.56
N PRO A 68 -6.58 3.44 11.83
CA PRO A 68 -6.44 3.60 10.39
C PRO A 68 -7.72 3.19 9.65
N LEU A 69 -8.10 3.96 8.63
CA LEU A 69 -9.16 3.57 7.70
C LEU A 69 -8.61 2.58 6.68
N GLN A 70 -9.31 1.47 6.44
CA GLN A 70 -8.80 0.37 5.60
C GLN A 70 -8.50 0.77 4.14
N THR A 71 -9.09 1.85 3.65
CA THR A 71 -9.12 2.20 2.22
C THR A 71 -8.49 3.54 1.87
N THR A 72 -8.09 4.36 2.85
CA THR A 72 -7.50 5.69 2.61
C THR A 72 -6.24 5.90 3.43
N ASN A 73 -5.39 6.85 3.02
CA ASN A 73 -4.25 7.34 3.82
C ASN A 73 -4.72 8.21 5.00
N ASP A 74 -5.90 7.93 5.54
CA ASP A 74 -6.49 8.67 6.65
C ASP A 74 -6.64 7.75 7.86
N ALA A 75 -6.65 8.37 9.03
CA ALA A 75 -6.92 7.70 10.29
C ALA A 75 -7.87 8.55 11.12
N VAL A 76 -8.60 7.90 12.03
CA VAL A 76 -9.41 8.60 13.02
C VAL A 76 -8.59 8.72 14.29
N LEU A 77 -8.17 9.93 14.63
CA LEU A 77 -7.55 10.23 15.91
C LEU A 77 -8.63 10.22 17.00
N CYS A 78 -8.39 9.46 18.06
CA CYS A 78 -9.25 9.34 19.22
C CYS A 78 -8.51 9.85 20.46
N CYS A 79 -9.17 10.71 21.22
CA CYS A 79 -8.71 11.16 22.52
C CYS A 79 -9.57 10.48 23.59
N HIS A 80 -8.94 9.69 24.46
CA HIS A 80 -9.59 9.03 25.58
C HIS A 80 -9.10 9.64 26.88
N LEU A 81 -10.02 10.27 27.61
CA LEU A 81 -9.76 10.90 28.89
C LEU A 81 -10.48 10.10 29.98
N THR A 82 -9.71 9.63 30.95
CA THR A 82 -10.23 9.06 32.20
C THR A 82 -9.84 10.02 33.32
N THR A 83 -10.81 10.68 33.94
CA THR A 83 -10.55 11.59 35.06
C THR A 83 -11.50 11.34 36.22
N SER A 84 -10.97 11.36 37.44
CA SER A 84 -11.74 11.43 38.67
C SER A 84 -11.92 12.87 39.16
N ASP A 85 -11.42 13.85 38.41
CA ASP A 85 -11.46 15.26 38.75
C ASP A 85 -12.71 15.93 38.17
N PRO A 86 -13.64 16.43 39.02
CA PRO A 86 -14.84 17.12 38.57
C PRO A 86 -14.56 18.50 37.93
N THR A 87 -13.33 19.02 38.03
CA THR A 87 -12.95 20.34 37.51
C THR A 87 -12.56 20.34 36.03
N VAL A 88 -12.44 19.17 35.40
CA VAL A 88 -12.17 19.08 33.96
C VAL A 88 -13.39 19.53 33.16
N LYS A 89 -13.25 20.67 32.48
CA LYS A 89 -14.37 21.30 31.75
C LYS A 89 -14.38 20.98 30.26
N THR A 90 -13.21 20.85 29.64
CA THR A 90 -13.10 20.75 28.17
C THR A 90 -11.93 19.90 27.71
N VAL A 91 -12.19 19.11 26.67
CA VAL A 91 -11.20 18.34 25.91
C VAL A 91 -11.23 18.83 24.47
N PHE A 92 -10.07 19.15 23.89
CA PHE A 92 -9.97 19.60 22.52
C PHE A 92 -8.81 18.93 21.78
N LEU A 93 -8.95 18.79 20.47
CA LEU A 93 -7.92 18.23 19.60
C LEU A 93 -6.99 19.31 19.09
N ILE A 94 -5.70 18.99 19.07
CA ILE A 94 -4.63 19.82 18.52
C ILE A 94 -4.43 19.42 17.07
N GLY A 95 -4.37 20.39 16.16
CA GLY A 95 -4.00 20.16 14.75
C GLY A 95 -5.10 20.31 13.71
N ASN A 96 -6.39 20.48 14.10
CA ASN A 96 -7.48 20.61 13.12
C ASN A 96 -8.48 21.76 13.37
N GLY A 97 -8.14 22.76 14.19
CA GLY A 97 -8.97 23.95 14.44
C GLY A 97 -10.34 23.69 15.10
N ALA A 98 -10.72 22.43 15.32
CA ALA A 98 -12.01 22.03 15.88
C ALA A 98 -11.91 21.84 17.40
N THR A 99 -12.54 22.74 18.13
CA THR A 99 -12.39 22.90 19.59
C THR A 99 -13.22 21.96 20.46
N HIS A 100 -14.00 21.02 19.90
CA HIS A 100 -14.95 20.21 20.70
C HIS A 100 -15.14 18.76 20.28
N VAL A 101 -14.29 18.21 19.40
CA VAL A 101 -14.50 16.85 18.89
C VAL A 101 -13.52 15.88 19.56
N LEU A 102 -14.01 14.80 20.19
CA LEU A 102 -13.18 13.73 20.76
C LEU A 102 -12.54 12.82 19.71
N LYS A 103 -12.98 12.96 18.46
CA LYS A 103 -12.52 12.21 17.29
C LYS A 103 -12.28 13.16 16.12
N ALA A 104 -11.12 13.08 15.48
CA ALA A 104 -10.88 13.83 14.24
C ALA A 104 -10.37 12.89 13.16
N LEU A 105 -10.80 13.14 11.92
CA LEU A 105 -10.15 12.58 10.75
C LEU A 105 -8.80 13.29 10.60
N ILE A 106 -7.73 12.52 10.51
CA ILE A 106 -6.37 12.99 10.29
C ILE A 106 -5.80 12.30 9.06
N SER A 107 -4.99 13.02 8.29
CA SER A 107 -4.24 12.38 7.22
C SER A 107 -2.95 11.79 7.76
N LEU A 108 -2.69 10.53 7.43
CA LEU A 108 -1.45 9.82 7.76
C LEU A 108 -0.25 10.37 6.99
N SER A 109 -0.42 11.22 5.99
CA SER A 109 0.71 11.86 5.30
C SER A 109 1.39 12.95 6.13
N ASN A 110 0.71 13.49 7.15
CA ASN A 110 1.26 14.49 8.05
C ASN A 110 2.01 13.85 9.23
N THR A 111 3.02 14.56 9.73
CA THR A 111 3.98 14.05 10.73
C THR A 111 3.33 13.78 12.10
N HIS A 112 3.89 12.83 12.85
CA HIS A 112 3.41 12.37 14.17
C HIS A 112 3.45 13.42 15.31
N LEU A 113 3.68 14.69 15.01
CA LEU A 113 3.71 15.76 16.01
C LEU A 113 2.69 16.85 15.73
N THR A 114 1.92 16.73 14.63
CA THR A 114 0.92 17.74 14.27
C THR A 114 -0.42 17.53 14.98
N TYR A 115 -0.72 16.30 15.38
CA TYR A 115 -2.00 15.93 15.98
C TYR A 115 -1.85 15.51 17.44
N GLY A 116 -2.77 15.96 18.28
CA GLY A 116 -2.75 15.66 19.70
C GLY A 116 -4.08 15.97 20.37
N CYS A 117 -4.11 15.84 21.68
CA CYS A 117 -5.24 16.21 22.50
C CYS A 117 -4.76 17.03 23.68
N ALA A 118 -5.53 18.04 24.06
CA ALA A 118 -5.31 18.81 25.26
C ALA A 118 -6.57 18.85 26.11
N VAL A 119 -6.34 18.81 27.42
CA VAL A 119 -7.36 18.83 28.46
C VAL A 119 -7.09 20.04 29.32
N GLN A 120 -8.08 20.92 29.40
CA GLN A 120 -7.99 22.13 30.22
C GLN A 120 -8.88 21.96 31.45
N SER A 121 -8.25 22.10 32.61
CA SER A 121 -8.89 22.10 33.93
C SER A 121 -8.60 23.42 34.66
N GLU A 122 -9.31 23.70 35.76
CA GLU A 122 -9.13 24.92 36.55
C GLU A 122 -7.75 25.03 37.22
N GLY A 123 -7.03 23.91 37.38
CA GLY A 123 -5.72 23.86 38.04
C GLY A 123 -4.56 23.31 37.20
N PHE A 124 -4.83 22.72 36.03
CA PHE A 124 -3.79 22.14 35.18
C PHE A 124 -4.20 22.07 33.71
N ASN A 125 -3.19 22.05 32.84
CA ASN A 125 -3.34 21.81 31.40
C ASN A 125 -2.47 20.61 31.02
N ILE A 126 -3.08 19.53 30.56
CA ILE A 126 -2.37 18.35 30.07
C ILE A 126 -2.54 18.31 28.57
N SER A 127 -1.43 18.21 27.85
CA SER A 127 -1.43 17.97 26.41
C SER A 127 -0.62 16.73 26.08
N MET A 128 -1.13 15.93 25.17
CA MET A 128 -0.47 14.73 24.68
C MET A 128 -0.56 14.70 23.16
N TYR A 129 0.59 14.57 22.52
CA TYR A 129 0.67 14.41 21.07
C TYR A 129 0.59 12.93 20.69
N TRP A 130 0.02 12.67 19.53
CA TRP A 130 -0.11 11.32 19.02
C TRP A 130 1.24 10.78 18.57
N ASN A 131 1.77 9.78 19.27
CA ASN A 131 3.08 9.20 18.99
C ASN A 131 3.16 8.31 17.73
N GLY A 132 2.11 8.19 16.93
CA GLY A 132 2.09 7.34 15.73
C GLY A 132 1.56 5.92 15.96
N ASN A 133 1.14 5.58 17.18
CA ASN A 133 0.65 4.25 17.53
C ASN A 133 -0.88 4.09 17.43
N THR A 134 -1.32 2.87 17.16
CA THR A 134 -2.71 2.43 17.31
C THR A 134 -3.04 2.16 18.78
N LEU A 135 -4.32 1.91 19.07
CA LEU A 135 -4.78 1.48 20.40
C LEU A 135 -3.99 0.25 20.91
N ASP A 136 -3.64 -0.66 20.00
CA ASP A 136 -2.90 -1.89 20.31
C ASP A 136 -1.38 -1.67 20.45
N GLY A 137 -0.92 -0.42 20.41
CA GLY A 137 0.50 -0.07 20.50
C GLY A 137 1.31 -0.35 19.23
N GLN A 138 0.66 -0.68 18.11
CA GLN A 138 1.35 -0.90 16.84
C GLN A 138 1.60 0.42 16.10
N HIS A 139 2.79 0.57 15.54
CA HIS A 139 3.17 1.74 14.76
C HIS A 139 2.52 1.68 13.36
N ILE A 140 1.63 2.62 13.04
CA ILE A 140 0.82 2.58 11.80
C ILE A 140 1.69 2.56 10.53
N TYR A 141 2.78 3.33 10.55
CA TYR A 141 3.69 3.43 9.41
C TYR A 141 4.45 2.13 9.15
N ARG A 142 4.77 1.36 10.20
CA ARG A 142 5.47 0.09 10.05
C ARG A 142 4.60 -0.92 9.30
N THR A 143 3.31 -0.98 9.64
CA THR A 143 2.35 -1.89 9.00
C THR A 143 2.16 -1.60 7.52
N PHE A 144 2.20 -0.33 7.11
CA PHE A 144 2.11 0.04 5.70
C PHE A 144 3.34 -0.39 4.90
N TRP A 145 4.55 -0.11 5.39
CA TRP A 145 5.80 -0.52 4.74
C TRP A 145 5.98 -2.05 4.73
N GLU A 146 5.59 -2.75 5.79
CA GLU A 146 5.66 -4.23 5.86
C GLU A 146 4.75 -4.92 4.86
N LYS A 147 3.63 -4.30 4.44
CA LYS A 147 2.74 -4.89 3.42
C LYS A 147 3.10 -4.47 2.00
N THR A 148 3.60 -3.25 1.83
CA THR A 148 3.87 -2.69 0.50
C THR A 148 5.21 -3.18 -0.06
N LEU A 149 6.25 -3.30 0.79
CA LEU A 149 7.58 -3.74 0.34
C LEU A 149 7.57 -5.16 -0.26
N PRO A 150 6.95 -6.19 0.37
CA PRO A 150 6.92 -7.53 -0.21
C PRO A 150 6.20 -7.57 -1.56
N ALA A 151 5.16 -6.75 -1.75
CA ALA A 151 4.45 -6.65 -3.02
C ALA A 151 5.34 -6.06 -4.12
N ILE A 152 6.08 -4.99 -3.82
CA ILE A 152 7.03 -4.36 -4.74
C ILE A 152 8.18 -5.33 -5.07
N PHE A 153 8.79 -5.95 -4.05
CA PHE A 153 9.86 -6.94 -4.26
C PHE A 153 9.37 -8.15 -5.06
N GLY A 154 8.14 -8.62 -4.80
CA GLY A 154 7.51 -9.69 -5.56
C GLY A 154 7.34 -9.32 -7.03
N PHE A 155 6.86 -8.11 -7.33
CA PHE A 155 6.70 -7.64 -8.70
C PHE A 155 8.05 -7.51 -9.43
N ILE A 156 9.07 -6.95 -8.77
CA ILE A 156 10.43 -6.84 -9.32
C ILE A 156 11.02 -8.24 -9.59
N ALA A 157 10.82 -9.19 -8.69
CA ALA A 157 11.31 -10.57 -8.86
C ALA A 157 10.69 -11.27 -10.08
N VAL A 158 9.39 -11.06 -10.32
CA VAL A 158 8.70 -11.62 -11.51
C VAL A 158 9.27 -11.02 -12.80
N ILE A 159 9.47 -9.69 -12.84
CA ILE A 159 10.06 -9.03 -14.02
C ILE A 159 11.49 -9.56 -14.27
N ALA A 160 12.29 -9.69 -13.22
CA ALA A 160 13.64 -10.23 -13.33
C ALA A 160 13.64 -11.68 -13.86
N LEU A 161 12.71 -12.52 -13.39
CA LEU A 161 12.55 -13.89 -13.88
C LEU A 161 12.22 -13.92 -15.38
N LEU A 162 11.28 -13.08 -15.83
CA LEU A 162 10.88 -12.98 -17.23
C LEU A 162 12.05 -12.51 -18.13
N LEU A 163 12.85 -11.56 -17.65
CA LEU A 163 14.07 -11.11 -18.35
C LEU A 163 15.12 -12.22 -18.42
N CYS A 164 15.33 -12.97 -17.34
CA CYS A 164 16.26 -14.11 -17.36
C CYS A 164 15.82 -15.19 -18.34
N LEU A 165 14.52 -15.51 -18.39
CA LEU A 165 13.96 -16.48 -19.33
C LEU A 165 14.10 -16.01 -20.78
N SER A 166 13.84 -14.73 -21.07
CA SER A 166 13.98 -14.19 -22.43
C SER A 166 15.44 -14.23 -22.90
N ILE A 167 16.39 -13.89 -22.04
CA ILE A 167 17.82 -13.99 -22.31
C ILE A 167 18.21 -15.46 -22.58
N ALA A 168 17.77 -16.39 -21.74
CA ALA A 168 18.06 -17.82 -21.90
C ALA A 168 17.56 -18.36 -23.25
N ILE A 169 16.33 -17.98 -23.66
CA ILE A 169 15.77 -18.36 -24.97
C ILE A 169 16.64 -17.82 -26.12
N ILE A 170 17.07 -16.55 -26.06
CA ILE A 170 17.95 -15.96 -27.08
C ILE A 170 19.27 -16.72 -27.19
N PHE A 171 19.87 -17.10 -26.07
CA PHE A 171 21.10 -17.90 -26.06
C PHE A 171 20.88 -19.31 -26.65
N CYS A 172 19.79 -19.98 -26.27
CA CYS A 172 19.43 -21.29 -26.83
C CYS A 172 19.24 -21.22 -28.35
N LEU A 173 18.53 -20.21 -28.85
CA LEU A 173 18.32 -20.00 -30.29
C LEU A 173 19.64 -19.76 -31.03
N LYS A 174 20.56 -18.97 -30.45
CA LYS A 174 21.90 -18.77 -31.03
C LYS A 174 22.73 -20.05 -31.03
N TYR A 175 22.59 -20.89 -30.01
CA TYR A 175 23.34 -22.14 -29.90
C TYR A 175 22.87 -23.19 -30.91
N VAL A 176 21.55 -23.31 -31.11
CA VAL A 176 20.96 -24.20 -32.12
C VAL A 176 21.37 -23.79 -33.52
N LYS A 177 21.38 -22.49 -33.84
CA LYS A 177 21.80 -21.98 -35.15
C LYS A 177 23.29 -22.21 -35.46
N ARG A 178 24.12 -22.47 -34.44
CA ARG A 178 25.56 -22.68 -34.57
C ARG A 178 26.00 -24.14 -34.69
N ARG A 179 25.10 -25.13 -34.65
CA ARG A 179 25.51 -26.51 -34.94
C ARG A 179 25.90 -26.60 -36.43
N PRO A 180 27.18 -26.80 -36.77
CA PRO A 180 27.58 -27.03 -38.15
C PRO A 180 26.93 -28.34 -38.58
N LEU A 181 26.18 -28.34 -39.68
CA LEU A 181 25.77 -29.61 -40.28
C LEU A 181 27.05 -30.40 -40.62
N PRO A 182 27.05 -31.73 -40.42
CA PRO A 182 28.16 -32.56 -40.90
C PRO A 182 28.35 -32.31 -42.40
N PRO A 183 29.61 -32.26 -42.88
CA PRO A 183 29.87 -32.06 -44.29
C PRO A 183 29.13 -33.11 -45.10
N PRO A 184 28.42 -32.73 -46.18
CA PRO A 184 27.69 -33.68 -47.00
C PRO A 184 28.67 -34.76 -47.52
N PRO A 185 28.23 -36.03 -47.59
CA PRO A 185 29.08 -37.09 -48.11
C PRO A 185 29.53 -36.75 -49.54
N PRO A 186 30.76 -37.12 -49.92
CA PRO A 186 31.28 -36.84 -51.25
C PRO A 186 30.33 -37.45 -52.31
N PRO A 187 29.98 -36.69 -53.37
CA PRO A 187 29.09 -37.17 -54.40
C PRO A 187 29.66 -38.44 -55.04
N ARG A 188 28.80 -39.44 -55.25
CA ARG A 188 29.22 -40.71 -55.86
C ARG A 188 29.76 -40.44 -57.27
N PRO A 189 30.96 -40.95 -57.63
CA PRO A 189 31.61 -40.64 -58.90
C PRO A 189 30.79 -41.09 -60.12
N GLU A 190 29.98 -42.13 -59.98
CA GLU A 190 29.06 -42.60 -61.02
C GLU A 190 27.98 -41.57 -61.36
N LEU A 191 27.49 -40.85 -60.36
CA LEU A 191 26.47 -39.82 -60.56
C LEU A 191 27.08 -38.60 -61.24
N THR A 192 28.28 -38.20 -60.82
CA THR A 192 29.03 -37.09 -61.45
C THR A 192 29.26 -37.38 -62.95
N GLN A 193 29.66 -38.59 -63.30
CA GLN A 193 29.86 -38.97 -64.71
C GLN A 193 28.56 -39.06 -65.53
N GLN A 194 27.45 -39.48 -64.93
CA GLN A 194 26.15 -39.46 -65.60
C GLN A 194 25.69 -38.01 -65.86
N PHE A 195 25.93 -37.12 -64.91
CA PHE A 195 25.61 -35.70 -65.05
C PHE A 195 26.50 -34.99 -66.06
N GLU A 196 27.81 -35.25 -66.08
CA GLU A 196 28.71 -34.70 -67.10
C GLU A 196 28.27 -35.11 -68.51
N ARG A 197 27.96 -36.40 -68.71
CA ARG A 197 27.40 -36.90 -69.98
C ARG A 197 26.05 -36.25 -70.33
N PHE A 198 25.21 -35.99 -69.33
CA PHE A 198 23.95 -35.27 -69.55
C PHE A 198 24.20 -33.81 -69.98
N ILE A 199 25.14 -33.12 -69.32
CA ILE A 199 25.51 -31.73 -69.65
C ILE A 199 26.11 -31.65 -71.06
N GLU A 200 26.97 -32.59 -71.43
CA GLU A 200 27.56 -32.67 -72.78
C GLU A 200 26.53 -33.00 -73.86
N SER A 201 25.58 -33.91 -73.57
CA SER A 201 24.50 -34.24 -74.52
C SER A 201 23.43 -33.15 -74.62
N SER A 202 23.34 -32.25 -73.65
CA SER A 202 22.37 -31.13 -73.62
C SER A 202 22.75 -29.95 -74.51
N THR A 203 23.62 -30.15 -75.51
CA THR A 203 24.01 -29.13 -76.51
C THR A 203 22.83 -28.57 -77.32
N LEU A 204 21.66 -29.21 -77.29
CA LEU A 204 20.44 -28.68 -77.92
C LEU A 204 19.79 -27.51 -77.16
N TYR A 205 20.04 -27.32 -75.86
CA TYR A 205 19.41 -26.27 -75.05
C TYR A 205 20.45 -25.58 -74.14
N PRO A 206 21.10 -24.50 -74.61
CA PRO A 206 22.19 -23.85 -73.87
C PRO A 206 21.74 -23.27 -72.52
N ASP A 207 20.50 -22.81 -72.39
CA ASP A 207 19.99 -22.23 -71.15
C ASP A 207 19.85 -23.26 -70.03
N ILE A 208 19.37 -24.47 -70.36
CA ILE A 208 19.25 -25.57 -69.39
C ILE A 208 20.65 -25.99 -68.92
N ARG A 209 21.62 -26.04 -69.84
CA ARG A 209 23.02 -26.35 -69.51
C ARG A 209 23.58 -25.35 -68.50
N ASN A 210 23.41 -24.06 -68.75
CA ASN A 210 23.95 -23.00 -67.88
C ASN A 210 23.24 -22.96 -66.51
N TYR A 211 21.93 -23.25 -66.48
CA TYR A 211 21.20 -23.38 -65.21
C TYR A 211 21.70 -24.57 -64.38
N LEU A 212 22.00 -25.71 -65.01
CA LEU A 212 22.56 -26.86 -64.32
C LEU A 212 23.99 -26.61 -63.83
N LEU A 213 24.80 -25.91 -64.64
CA LEU A 213 26.15 -25.52 -64.25
C LEU A 213 26.16 -24.59 -63.03
N SER A 214 25.25 -23.60 -62.97
CA SER A 214 25.13 -22.71 -61.80
C SER A 214 24.71 -23.45 -60.54
N PHE A 215 23.76 -24.39 -60.66
CA PHE A 215 23.26 -25.17 -59.53
C PHE A 215 24.33 -26.12 -58.97
N ILE A 216 25.10 -26.77 -59.85
CA ILE A 216 26.06 -27.80 -59.44
C ILE A 216 27.36 -27.18 -58.95
N TYR A 217 27.92 -26.22 -59.69
CA TYR A 217 29.25 -25.70 -59.40
C TYR A 217 29.22 -24.37 -58.63
N GLY A 218 28.11 -23.63 -58.67
CA GLY A 218 28.02 -22.31 -58.03
C GLY A 218 29.15 -21.39 -58.50
N THR A 219 30.04 -21.04 -57.57
CA THR A 219 31.22 -20.19 -57.86
C THR A 219 32.43 -20.98 -58.38
N ASN A 220 32.38 -22.31 -58.43
CA ASN A 220 33.50 -23.19 -58.76
C ASN A 220 33.34 -23.83 -60.16
N THR A 221 32.87 -23.07 -61.15
CA THR A 221 32.65 -23.58 -62.52
C THR A 221 33.98 -23.96 -63.18
N PRO A 222 34.09 -25.16 -63.78
CA PRO A 222 35.30 -25.58 -64.50
C PRO A 222 35.71 -24.58 -65.59
N GLU A 223 37.01 -24.34 -65.77
CA GLU A 223 37.52 -23.32 -66.69
C GLU A 223 36.99 -23.46 -68.12
N HIS A 224 36.88 -24.68 -68.64
CA HIS A 224 36.39 -24.94 -70.01
C HIS A 224 34.91 -24.58 -70.23
N HIS A 225 34.13 -24.32 -69.17
CA HIS A 225 32.74 -23.87 -69.24
C HIS A 225 32.56 -22.41 -68.82
N ARG A 226 33.63 -21.75 -68.35
CA ARG A 226 33.56 -20.43 -67.73
C ARG A 226 33.09 -19.35 -68.70
N ASP A 227 33.66 -19.31 -69.90
CA ASP A 227 33.30 -18.30 -70.92
C ASP A 227 31.83 -18.38 -71.33
N SER A 228 31.31 -19.61 -71.51
CA SER A 228 29.90 -19.83 -71.85
C SER A 228 28.96 -19.45 -70.71
N TYR A 229 29.41 -19.61 -69.47
CA TYR A 229 28.65 -19.29 -68.27
C TYR A 229 28.59 -17.77 -68.05
N ASP A 230 29.72 -17.08 -68.19
CA ASP A 230 29.83 -15.64 -68.06
C ASP A 230 28.98 -14.93 -69.14
N GLN A 231 29.00 -15.43 -70.39
CA GLN A 231 28.16 -14.92 -71.46
C GLN A 231 26.65 -15.07 -71.17
N TRP A 232 26.24 -16.17 -70.51
CA TRP A 232 24.86 -16.38 -70.11
C TRP A 232 24.46 -15.48 -68.94
N LEU A 233 25.35 -15.27 -67.97
CA LEU A 233 25.13 -14.31 -66.86
C LEU A 233 24.90 -12.90 -67.39
N GLU A 234 25.72 -12.43 -68.33
CA GLU A 234 25.53 -11.12 -68.96
C GLU A 234 24.18 -11.00 -69.70
N MET A 235 23.73 -12.10 -70.33
CA MET A 235 22.44 -12.15 -71.01
C MET A 235 21.28 -12.06 -70.02
N MET A 236 21.36 -12.80 -68.92
CA MET A 236 20.36 -12.80 -67.85
C MET A 236 20.32 -11.46 -67.10
N GLU A 237 21.48 -10.83 -66.86
CA GLU A 237 21.55 -9.50 -66.23
C GLU A 237 20.91 -8.43 -67.12
N ARG A 238 21.18 -8.48 -68.43
CA ARG A 238 20.48 -7.62 -69.40
C ARG A 238 18.97 -7.88 -69.39
N GLN A 239 18.55 -9.14 -69.40
CA GLN A 239 17.12 -9.48 -69.43
C GLN A 239 16.39 -9.05 -68.14
N ASN A 240 17.01 -9.24 -66.97
CA ASN A 240 16.49 -8.77 -65.69
C ASN A 240 16.44 -7.25 -65.57
N SER A 241 17.35 -6.52 -66.24
CA SER A 241 17.31 -5.05 -66.25
C SER A 241 16.15 -4.46 -67.08
N VAL A 242 15.46 -5.28 -67.88
CA VAL A 242 14.41 -4.83 -68.81
C VAL A 242 12.98 -5.09 -68.27
N ASP A 243 12.83 -5.86 -67.19
CA ASP A 243 11.51 -6.15 -66.59
C ASP A 243 11.37 -5.59 -65.15
N PRO A 244 11.02 -4.30 -65.00
CA PRO A 244 10.80 -3.68 -63.68
C PRO A 244 9.53 -4.18 -62.95
N GLU A 245 8.69 -5.00 -63.58
CA GLU A 245 7.43 -5.46 -62.98
C GLU A 245 7.58 -6.74 -62.13
N PHE A 246 8.65 -7.53 -62.32
CA PHE A 246 8.78 -8.84 -61.65
C PHE A 246 9.39 -8.80 -60.24
N TYR A 247 10.09 -7.72 -59.88
CA TYR A 247 10.59 -7.48 -58.51
C TYR A 247 10.18 -6.08 -58.04
N PRO A 248 9.01 -5.91 -57.38
CA PRO A 248 8.67 -4.64 -56.76
C PRO A 248 9.71 -4.35 -55.68
N ALA A 249 10.59 -3.39 -55.97
CA ALA A 249 11.54 -2.88 -55.00
C ALA A 249 10.78 -2.43 -53.75
N HIS A 250 11.06 -3.10 -52.61
CA HIS A 250 10.69 -2.63 -51.29
C HIS A 250 11.34 -1.26 -51.07
N ARG A 251 10.60 -0.20 -51.42
CA ARG A 251 10.92 1.16 -51.04
C ARG A 251 10.57 1.27 -49.56
N GLN A 252 11.56 1.15 -48.68
CA GLN A 252 11.42 1.52 -47.27
C GLN A 252 11.17 3.04 -47.20
N GLU A 253 9.94 3.42 -46.91
CA GLU A 253 9.61 4.76 -46.44
C GLU A 253 10.05 4.86 -44.98
N GLU A 254 11.00 5.76 -44.71
CA GLU A 254 11.36 6.19 -43.36
C GLU A 254 10.25 7.10 -42.81
N LEU A 255 9.70 6.73 -41.66
CA LEU A 255 8.92 7.60 -40.76
C LEU A 255 9.14 7.16 -39.31
#